data_AF-W6RSZ2-F1
#
_entry.id   AF-W6RSZ2-F1
#
_cell.length_a   1.000
_cell.length_b   1.000
_cell.length_c   1.000
_cell.angle_alpha   90.00
_cell.angle_beta   90.00
_cell.angle_gamma   90.00
#
_symmetry.space_group_name_H-M   'P 1'
#
loop_
_entity.id
_entity.type
_entity.pdbx_description
1 polymer ?
#
loop_
_entity_poly.entity_id
_entity_poly.type
_entity_poly.pdbx_seq_one_letter_code
_entity_poly.pdbx_strand_id
1 'polypeptide(L)'
;MNTNNIFSENDKQIDIQLNKICKVGAILFILNFIFFITQKSLFDFSIYDIVYFSSYFLIIIPLVYYKVSPDKKYYKRITIYTINAICLIAFFLTWISVPYILILPTSIACLYYDFKLARNLLVFNTIAMIIITFFQPFIDTGNFLDNSLHSAMMYSVYFTIQLIMIGMLLLSNCKNSSNLLIKAYKLNNNIASILDNTNILANEVAESITTLNSSVSQSNRALAEVNNFVVTVNTNSDNMINAISSTDKSINEIIHNIDTTLEKTKDIHEHNKKITEITNRSRENLSNVISELGTIKDSTANSKDKVLSLEEKTKQILNAVTLINGIAEQTTLLSLNASIEAVRAGESGKGFMVVAEEIKNLSSSSNKAADDIKNMLSDITDYVSLVVEAIDSTSNIVNTNINSISNSHSDFDEVFSMQNAMVDHVQDINSLMSILNTQGDTIKSNMNELKSINKSTNLSIDTMTSNLEELQGEFTEIAMQVDTIKNVSDNLVNNE
;
A
#
# COMPACT_ATOMS: atom_id res chain seq x y z
N MET A 1 -1.29 -5.67 60.32
CA MET A 1 -0.99 -5.69 61.78
C MET A 1 -1.55 -6.97 62.38
N ASN A 2 -0.78 -7.68 63.22
CA ASN A 2 -1.19 -9.00 63.74
C ASN A 2 -2.34 -8.85 64.75
N THR A 3 -3.28 -9.80 64.82
CA THR A 3 -4.40 -9.79 65.79
C THR A 3 -3.94 -9.58 67.24
N ASN A 4 -2.71 -9.98 67.57
CA ASN A 4 -2.08 -9.79 68.87
C ASN A 4 -1.84 -8.31 69.24
N ASN A 5 -1.68 -7.41 68.28
CA ASN A 5 -1.47 -5.98 68.56
C ASN A 5 -2.74 -5.30 69.08
N ILE A 6 -3.93 -5.75 68.67
CA ILE A 6 -5.19 -5.08 69.02
C ILE A 6 -5.61 -5.45 70.44
N PHE A 7 -5.47 -6.73 70.79
CA PHE A 7 -5.62 -7.16 72.18
C PHE A 7 -4.57 -6.49 73.07
N SER A 8 -3.35 -6.26 72.58
CA SER A 8 -2.34 -5.49 73.30
C SER A 8 -2.72 -4.01 73.49
N GLU A 9 -3.36 -3.36 72.50
CA GLU A 9 -3.79 -1.96 72.60
C GLU A 9 -4.94 -1.81 73.59
N ASN A 10 -5.91 -2.73 73.52
CA ASN A 10 -7.02 -2.82 74.46
C ASN A 10 -6.53 -3.11 75.89
N ASP A 11 -5.61 -4.08 76.05
CA ASP A 11 -5.00 -4.42 77.34
C ASP A 11 -4.29 -3.18 77.95
N LYS A 12 -3.57 -2.38 77.14
CA LYS A 12 -2.96 -1.12 77.61
C LYS A 12 -3.98 -0.09 78.08
N GLN A 13 -5.07 0.12 77.34
CA GLN A 13 -6.11 1.06 77.74
C GLN A 13 -6.79 0.64 79.05
N ILE A 14 -7.06 -0.66 79.17
CA ILE A 14 -7.69 -1.22 80.37
C ILE A 14 -6.72 -1.17 81.56
N ASP A 15 -5.43 -1.43 81.36
CA ASP A 15 -4.39 -1.29 82.38
C ASP A 15 -4.37 0.14 82.96
N ILE A 16 -4.47 1.16 82.11
CA ILE A 16 -4.53 2.57 82.53
C ILE A 16 -5.79 2.83 83.37
N GLN A 17 -6.95 2.34 82.92
CA GLN A 17 -8.22 2.52 83.63
C GLN A 17 -8.23 1.79 84.97
N LEU A 18 -7.80 0.53 85.01
CA LEU A 18 -7.72 -0.27 86.24
C LEU A 18 -6.76 0.32 87.26
N ASN A 19 -5.63 0.87 86.82
CA ASN A 19 -4.73 1.56 87.73
C ASN A 19 -5.38 2.79 88.38
N LYS A 20 -6.18 3.56 87.62
CA LYS A 20 -6.97 4.68 88.18
C LYS A 20 -7.98 4.16 89.21
N ILE A 21 -8.70 3.08 88.87
CA ILE A 21 -9.70 2.47 89.76
C ILE A 21 -9.04 1.93 91.04
N CYS A 22 -7.88 1.25 90.94
CA CYS A 22 -7.15 0.74 92.10
C CYS A 22 -6.67 1.86 93.03
N LYS A 23 -6.25 3.02 92.49
CA LYS A 23 -5.88 4.20 93.30
C LYS A 23 -7.08 4.75 94.07
N VAL A 24 -8.21 4.90 93.40
CA VAL A 24 -9.46 5.36 94.04
C VAL A 24 -9.92 4.33 95.08
N GLY A 25 -9.87 3.04 94.76
CA GLY A 25 -10.19 1.95 95.68
C GLY A 25 -9.30 1.96 96.93
N ALA A 26 -8.00 2.21 96.78
CA ALA A 26 -7.08 2.34 97.91
C ALA A 26 -7.43 3.54 98.82
N ILE A 27 -7.84 4.68 98.25
CA ILE A 27 -8.28 5.87 99.01
C ILE A 27 -9.59 5.59 99.75
N LEU A 28 -10.57 5.00 99.06
CA LEU A 28 -11.86 4.63 99.67
C LEU A 28 -11.69 3.59 100.77
N PHE A 29 -10.73 2.67 100.62
CA PHE A 29 -10.38 1.74 101.68
C PHE A 29 -9.85 2.43 102.93
N ILE A 30 -8.93 3.40 102.80
CA ILE A 30 -8.41 4.18 103.93
C ILE A 30 -9.55 4.91 104.65
N LEU A 31 -10.46 5.53 103.90
CA LEU A 31 -11.67 6.17 104.45
C LEU A 31 -12.57 5.17 105.18
N ASN A 32 -12.79 3.99 104.62
CA ASN A 32 -13.60 2.93 105.24
C ASN A 32 -12.95 2.42 106.53
N PHE A 33 -11.64 2.25 106.55
CA PHE A 33 -10.88 1.86 107.74
C PHE A 33 -10.97 2.91 108.86
N ILE A 34 -10.84 4.19 108.52
CA ILE A 34 -11.01 5.29 109.49
C ILE A 34 -12.43 5.28 110.07
N PHE A 35 -13.45 5.16 109.21
CA PHE A 35 -14.86 5.09 109.65
C PHE A 35 -15.10 3.90 110.59
N PHE A 36 -14.53 2.74 110.28
CA PHE A 36 -14.65 1.55 111.14
C PHE A 36 -14.01 1.75 112.51
N ILE A 37 -12.81 2.35 112.58
CA ILE A 37 -12.14 2.70 113.84
C ILE A 37 -12.97 3.70 114.66
N THR A 38 -13.73 4.60 114.01
CA THR A 38 -14.58 5.54 114.77
C THR A 38 -15.84 4.91 115.37
N GLN A 39 -16.32 3.77 114.84
CA GLN A 39 -17.49 3.07 115.38
C GLN A 39 -17.17 2.09 116.52
N LYS A 40 -15.94 1.58 116.60
CA LYS A 40 -15.50 0.58 117.58
C LYS A 40 -14.38 1.16 118.46
N SER A 41 -14.43 0.96 119.78
CA SER A 41 -13.30 1.34 120.65
C SER A 41 -12.02 0.65 120.17
N LEU A 42 -10.87 1.36 120.20
CA LEU A 42 -9.56 0.92 119.68
C LEU A 42 -9.07 -0.45 120.21
N PHE A 43 -9.71 -1.02 121.23
CA PHE A 43 -9.32 -2.26 121.89
C PHE A 43 -10.33 -3.44 121.72
N ASP A 44 -11.44 -3.27 120.97
CA ASP A 44 -12.45 -4.32 120.70
C ASP A 44 -12.33 -4.95 119.30
N PHE A 45 -11.10 -5.15 118.82
CA PHE A 45 -10.86 -5.83 117.54
C PHE A 45 -10.91 -7.35 117.70
N SER A 46 -11.74 -8.01 116.90
CA SER A 46 -11.64 -9.46 116.71
C SER A 46 -10.48 -9.78 115.76
N ILE A 47 -9.93 -10.99 115.85
CA ILE A 47 -8.93 -11.48 114.88
C ILE A 47 -9.48 -11.40 113.44
N TYR A 48 -10.79 -11.62 113.24
CA TYR A 48 -11.45 -11.51 111.93
C TYR A 48 -11.39 -10.09 111.36
N ASP A 49 -11.59 -9.07 112.19
CA ASP A 49 -11.49 -7.66 111.77
C ASP A 49 -10.07 -7.35 111.25
N ILE A 50 -9.04 -7.82 111.96
CA ILE A 50 -7.63 -7.61 111.57
C ILE A 50 -7.31 -8.29 110.23
N VAL A 51 -7.78 -9.53 110.02
CA VAL A 51 -7.55 -10.25 108.75
C VAL A 51 -8.30 -9.59 107.59
N TYR A 52 -9.52 -9.10 107.82
CA TYR A 52 -10.30 -8.40 106.79
C TYR A 52 -9.61 -7.11 106.34
N PHE A 53 -9.23 -6.24 107.28
CA PHE A 53 -8.55 -4.99 106.93
C PHE A 53 -7.14 -5.19 106.37
N SER A 54 -6.39 -6.20 106.85
CA SER A 54 -5.08 -6.53 106.28
C SER A 54 -5.18 -7.01 104.83
N SER A 55 -6.27 -7.69 104.44
CA SER A 55 -6.47 -8.16 103.06
C SER A 55 -6.52 -7.03 102.04
N TYR A 56 -7.05 -5.86 102.39
CA TYR A 56 -7.10 -4.72 101.48
C TYR A 56 -5.74 -4.09 101.21
N PHE A 57 -4.75 -4.27 102.10
CA PHE A 57 -3.37 -3.86 101.79
C PHE A 57 -2.80 -4.62 100.58
N LEU A 58 -3.38 -5.76 100.19
CA LEU A 58 -3.03 -6.44 98.95
C LEU A 58 -3.23 -5.54 97.72
N ILE A 59 -4.12 -4.53 97.75
CA ILE A 59 -4.33 -3.60 96.63
C ILE A 59 -3.09 -2.76 96.30
N ILE A 60 -2.12 -2.67 97.22
CA ILE A 60 -0.83 -2.00 96.99
C ILE A 60 0.02 -2.79 96.01
N ILE A 61 -0.10 -4.12 95.96
CA ILE A 61 0.68 -5.00 95.07
C ILE A 61 0.52 -4.60 93.59
N PRO A 62 -0.71 -4.51 93.02
CA PRO A 62 -0.86 -4.06 91.65
C PRO A 62 -0.43 -2.60 91.46
N LEU A 63 -0.65 -1.70 92.44
CA LEU A 63 -0.25 -0.29 92.34
C LEU A 63 1.29 -0.12 92.23
N VAL A 64 2.03 -0.87 93.04
CA VAL A 64 3.50 -0.89 93.01
C VAL A 64 3.98 -1.53 91.71
N TYR A 65 3.41 -2.67 91.32
CA TYR A 65 3.79 -3.34 90.07
C TYR A 65 3.59 -2.44 88.85
N TYR A 66 2.49 -1.69 88.78
CA TYR A 66 2.23 -0.76 87.68
C TYR A 66 3.28 0.36 87.57
N LYS A 67 3.84 0.78 88.70
CA LYS A 67 4.83 1.87 88.77
C LYS A 67 6.27 1.37 88.55
N VAL A 68 6.58 0.15 88.97
CA VAL A 68 7.95 -0.40 88.96
C VAL A 68 8.24 -1.21 87.70
N SER A 69 7.26 -1.90 87.12
CA SER A 69 7.48 -2.75 85.95
C SER A 69 7.44 -1.92 84.64
N PRO A 70 8.51 -1.91 83.83
CA PRO A 70 8.54 -1.17 82.56
C PRO A 70 7.61 -1.78 81.50
N ASP A 71 7.54 -3.12 81.43
CA ASP A 71 6.77 -3.82 80.38
C ASP A 71 5.32 -4.13 80.79
N LYS A 72 4.99 -4.04 82.09
CA LYS A 72 3.65 -4.32 82.67
C LYS A 72 3.02 -5.65 82.23
N LYS A 73 3.82 -6.58 81.70
CA LYS A 73 3.38 -7.82 81.06
C LYS A 73 2.47 -8.69 81.93
N TYR A 74 2.70 -8.69 83.24
CA TYR A 74 1.89 -9.48 84.19
C TYR A 74 0.86 -8.64 84.96
N TYR A 75 0.71 -7.34 84.66
CA TYR A 75 -0.15 -6.43 85.42
C TYR A 75 -1.60 -6.89 85.43
N LYS A 76 -2.15 -7.26 84.27
CA LYS A 76 -3.48 -7.86 84.12
C LYS A 76 -3.70 -9.02 85.09
N ARG A 77 -2.82 -10.02 85.10
CA ARG A 77 -2.96 -11.22 85.95
C ARG A 77 -2.77 -10.90 87.42
N ILE A 78 -1.76 -10.11 87.77
CA ILE A 78 -1.49 -9.70 89.15
C ILE A 78 -2.68 -8.95 89.72
N THR A 79 -3.20 -7.96 88.99
CA THR A 79 -4.34 -7.15 89.42
C THR A 79 -5.59 -8.00 89.63
N ILE A 80 -5.93 -8.86 88.66
CA ILE A 80 -7.13 -9.70 88.75
C ILE A 80 -7.02 -10.70 89.91
N TYR A 81 -5.89 -11.38 90.08
CA TYR A 81 -5.71 -12.31 91.21
C TYR A 81 -5.66 -11.61 92.56
N THR A 82 -5.10 -10.40 92.64
CA THR A 82 -5.10 -9.60 93.87
C THR A 82 -6.52 -9.20 94.25
N ILE A 83 -7.30 -8.68 93.30
CA ILE A 83 -8.72 -8.33 93.54
C ILE A 83 -9.52 -9.59 93.90
N ASN A 84 -9.22 -10.72 93.27
CA ASN A 84 -9.86 -11.99 93.60
C ASN A 84 -9.58 -12.44 95.04
N ALA A 85 -8.32 -12.37 95.48
CA ALA A 85 -7.95 -12.67 96.86
C ALA A 85 -8.66 -11.74 97.86
N ILE A 86 -8.71 -10.44 97.59
CA ILE A 86 -9.44 -9.46 98.40
C ILE A 86 -10.93 -9.83 98.48
N CYS A 87 -11.57 -10.14 97.35
CA CYS A 87 -12.99 -10.50 97.31
C CYS A 87 -13.27 -11.82 98.05
N LEU A 88 -12.38 -12.79 97.98
CA LEU A 88 -12.52 -14.09 98.64
C LEU A 88 -12.36 -13.97 100.15
N ILE A 89 -11.36 -13.20 100.61
CA ILE A 89 -11.17 -12.90 102.03
C ILE A 89 -12.35 -12.07 102.57
N ALA A 90 -12.80 -11.07 101.82
CA ALA A 90 -13.97 -10.28 102.18
C ALA A 90 -15.22 -11.15 102.31
N PHE A 91 -15.44 -12.08 101.38
CA PHE A 91 -16.57 -13.01 101.42
C PHE A 91 -16.51 -13.98 102.61
N PHE A 92 -15.31 -14.45 102.98
CA PHE A 92 -15.12 -15.38 104.10
C PHE A 92 -15.31 -14.73 105.49
N LEU A 93 -14.94 -13.45 105.66
CA LEU A 93 -14.87 -12.82 106.98
C LEU A 93 -16.10 -11.98 107.36
N THR A 94 -16.94 -11.62 106.39
CA THR A 94 -18.07 -10.70 106.63
C THR A 94 -19.31 -11.44 107.12
N TRP A 95 -19.98 -10.88 108.14
CA TRP A 95 -21.25 -11.38 108.67
C TRP A 95 -22.40 -11.26 107.67
N ILE A 96 -22.23 -10.42 106.64
CA ILE A 96 -23.13 -10.28 105.51
C ILE A 96 -22.45 -11.01 104.35
N SER A 97 -22.72 -12.31 104.18
CA SER A 97 -22.20 -13.07 103.05
C SER A 97 -22.76 -12.48 101.75
N VAL A 98 -22.00 -11.61 101.08
CA VAL A 98 -22.34 -11.02 99.78
C VAL A 98 -21.57 -11.75 98.65
N PRO A 99 -22.05 -12.90 98.15
CA PRO A 99 -21.33 -13.70 97.16
C PRO A 99 -21.16 -12.99 95.81
N TYR A 100 -21.96 -11.96 95.53
CA TYR A 100 -21.83 -11.14 94.32
C TYR A 100 -20.48 -10.44 94.20
N ILE A 101 -19.75 -10.24 95.31
CA ILE A 101 -18.40 -9.66 95.26
C ILE A 101 -17.42 -10.53 94.46
N LEU A 102 -17.66 -11.85 94.40
CA LEU A 102 -16.85 -12.80 93.63
C LEU A 102 -17.05 -12.70 92.11
N ILE A 103 -18.01 -11.90 91.64
CA ILE A 103 -18.21 -11.60 90.21
C ILE A 103 -17.23 -10.53 89.73
N LEU A 104 -16.82 -9.62 90.61
CA LEU A 104 -15.98 -8.46 90.25
C LEU A 104 -14.65 -8.84 89.57
N PRO A 105 -13.89 -9.86 90.03
CA PRO A 105 -12.68 -10.29 89.34
C PRO A 105 -12.96 -10.85 87.94
N THR A 106 -14.08 -11.55 87.78
CA THR A 106 -14.52 -12.11 86.49
C THR A 106 -14.94 -11.01 85.52
N SER A 107 -15.67 -9.98 85.98
CA SER A 107 -16.06 -8.84 85.13
C SER A 107 -14.85 -8.03 84.67
N ILE A 108 -13.84 -7.83 85.53
CA ILE A 108 -12.58 -7.19 85.15
C ILE A 108 -11.82 -8.04 84.12
N ALA A 109 -11.77 -9.36 84.29
CA ALA A 109 -11.18 -10.26 83.29
C ALA A 109 -11.92 -10.20 81.93
N CYS A 110 -13.24 -9.98 81.94
CA CYS A 110 -14.03 -9.79 80.74
C CYS A 110 -13.73 -8.47 80.01
N LEU A 111 -13.35 -7.39 80.71
CA LEU A 111 -12.92 -6.14 80.07
C LEU A 111 -11.72 -6.38 79.15
N TYR A 112 -10.75 -7.19 79.60
CA TYR A 112 -9.59 -7.60 78.80
C TYR A 112 -9.94 -8.55 77.64
N TYR A 113 -11.22 -8.84 77.41
CA TYR A 113 -11.71 -9.79 76.41
C TYR A 113 -11.05 -11.18 76.49
N ASP A 114 -10.56 -11.56 77.67
CA ASP A 114 -9.85 -12.83 77.89
C ASP A 114 -10.82 -13.87 78.44
N PHE A 115 -11.53 -14.51 77.52
CA PHE A 115 -12.52 -15.53 77.84
C PHE A 115 -11.95 -16.67 78.68
N LYS A 116 -10.71 -17.10 78.41
CA LYS A 116 -10.07 -18.21 79.15
C LYS A 116 -9.82 -17.80 80.59
N LEU A 117 -9.30 -16.60 80.82
CA LEU A 117 -9.05 -16.06 82.15
C LEU A 117 -10.35 -15.89 82.94
N ALA A 118 -11.36 -15.25 82.33
CA ALA A 118 -12.67 -15.04 82.96
C ALA A 118 -13.37 -16.35 83.33
N ARG A 119 -13.34 -17.36 82.44
CA ARG A 119 -13.96 -18.67 82.70
C ARG A 119 -13.30 -19.39 83.87
N ASN A 120 -11.96 -19.40 83.89
CA ASN A 120 -11.21 -20.08 84.94
C ASN A 120 -11.47 -19.42 86.32
N LEU A 121 -11.57 -18.09 86.37
CA LEU A 121 -11.93 -17.35 87.59
C LEU A 121 -13.35 -17.64 88.05
N LEU A 122 -14.32 -17.70 87.12
CA LEU A 122 -15.71 -18.02 87.47
C LEU A 122 -15.81 -19.41 88.10
N VAL A 123 -15.17 -20.42 87.50
CA VAL A 123 -15.16 -21.81 88.02
C VAL A 123 -14.50 -21.84 89.40
N PHE A 124 -13.34 -21.22 89.54
CA PHE A 124 -12.64 -21.14 90.82
C PHE A 124 -13.48 -20.47 91.92
N ASN A 125 -14.09 -19.32 91.62
CA ASN A 125 -14.92 -18.58 92.56
C ASN A 125 -16.20 -19.33 92.95
N THR A 126 -16.78 -20.09 92.02
CA THR A 126 -17.95 -20.92 92.30
C THR A 126 -17.59 -22.03 93.29
N ILE A 127 -16.46 -22.71 93.08
CA ILE A 127 -15.97 -23.76 93.98
C ILE A 127 -15.63 -23.16 95.35
N ALA A 128 -14.88 -22.04 95.38
CA ALA A 128 -14.51 -21.35 96.60
C ALA A 128 -15.75 -20.91 97.40
N MET A 129 -16.77 -20.40 96.72
CA MET A 129 -18.02 -19.99 97.35
C MET A 129 -18.74 -21.17 98.01
N ILE A 130 -18.88 -22.30 97.32
CA ILE A 130 -19.51 -23.51 97.88
C ILE A 130 -18.78 -23.95 99.15
N ILE A 131 -17.45 -23.99 99.11
CA ILE A 131 -16.62 -24.38 100.27
C ILE A 131 -16.84 -23.39 101.42
N ILE A 132 -16.71 -22.09 101.17
CA ILE A 132 -16.83 -21.06 102.20
C ILE A 132 -18.22 -21.09 102.84
N THR A 133 -19.30 -21.12 102.05
CA THR A 133 -20.67 -21.16 102.59
C THR A 133 -20.96 -22.43 103.38
N PHE A 134 -20.33 -23.56 103.04
CA PHE A 134 -20.46 -24.80 103.80
C PHE A 134 -19.75 -24.75 105.16
N PHE A 135 -18.57 -24.11 105.24
CA PHE A 135 -17.77 -24.03 106.47
C PHE A 135 -18.10 -22.81 107.36
N GLN A 136 -18.74 -21.77 106.83
CA GLN A 136 -19.09 -20.55 107.58
C GLN A 136 -19.86 -20.82 108.90
N PRO A 137 -20.93 -21.65 108.93
CA PRO A 137 -21.71 -21.86 110.15
C PRO A 137 -20.91 -22.54 111.27
N PHE A 138 -19.93 -23.38 110.90
CA PHE A 138 -19.03 -24.05 111.84
C PHE A 138 -18.15 -23.03 112.58
N ILE A 139 -17.69 -22.01 111.85
CA ILE A 139 -16.83 -20.95 112.39
C ILE A 139 -17.63 -20.03 113.32
N ASP A 140 -18.86 -19.68 112.94
CA ASP A 140 -19.66 -18.67 113.67
C ASP A 140 -20.34 -19.21 114.94
N THR A 141 -20.74 -20.50 114.98
CA THR A 141 -21.55 -21.04 116.10
C THR A 141 -20.92 -22.19 116.88
N GLY A 142 -19.77 -22.73 116.42
CA GLY A 142 -19.00 -23.75 117.14
C GLY A 142 -19.67 -25.12 117.34
N ASN A 143 -20.89 -25.34 116.84
CA ASN A 143 -21.63 -26.61 116.96
C ASN A 143 -22.44 -26.95 115.69
N PHE A 144 -22.41 -28.23 115.28
CA PHE A 144 -23.32 -28.81 114.28
C PHE A 144 -24.65 -29.21 114.96
N LEU A 145 -25.56 -28.26 115.20
CA LEU A 145 -26.95 -28.57 115.53
C LEU A 145 -27.75 -28.69 114.22
N ASP A 146 -28.59 -29.73 114.09
CA ASP A 146 -29.22 -30.23 112.85
C ASP A 146 -29.85 -29.18 111.88
N ASN A 147 -30.23 -28.00 112.35
CA ASN A 147 -30.77 -26.93 111.51
C ASN A 147 -29.71 -26.08 110.77
N SER A 148 -28.43 -26.09 111.16
CA SER A 148 -27.39 -25.25 110.54
C SER A 148 -26.86 -25.80 109.20
N LEU A 149 -26.80 -27.12 109.04
CA LEU A 149 -26.32 -27.77 107.81
C LEU A 149 -27.33 -27.62 106.67
N HIS A 150 -28.63 -27.76 106.94
CA HIS A 150 -29.67 -27.60 105.93
C HIS A 150 -29.71 -26.17 105.37
N SER A 151 -29.62 -25.15 106.24
CA SER A 151 -29.57 -23.76 105.81
C SER A 151 -28.31 -23.45 104.97
N ALA A 152 -27.13 -23.97 105.35
CA ALA A 152 -25.89 -23.79 104.58
C ALA A 152 -25.96 -24.43 103.18
N MET A 153 -26.55 -25.63 103.08
CA MET A 153 -26.79 -26.29 101.79
C MET A 153 -27.74 -25.46 100.92
N MET A 154 -28.85 -24.95 101.47
CA MET A 154 -29.80 -24.14 100.70
C MET A 154 -29.20 -22.80 100.24
N TYR A 155 -28.43 -22.11 101.10
CA TYR A 155 -27.74 -20.87 100.71
C TYR A 155 -26.65 -21.11 99.65
N SER A 156 -25.84 -22.16 99.78
CA SER A 156 -24.81 -22.48 98.79
C SER A 156 -25.41 -22.77 97.41
N VAL A 157 -26.52 -23.53 97.35
CA VAL A 157 -27.23 -23.80 96.08
C VAL A 157 -27.83 -22.52 95.50
N TYR A 158 -28.52 -21.72 96.31
CA TYR A 158 -29.14 -20.47 95.87
C TYR A 158 -28.12 -19.50 95.26
N PHE A 159 -27.01 -19.25 95.96
CA PHE A 159 -25.97 -18.35 95.46
C PHE A 159 -25.15 -18.95 94.31
N THR A 160 -24.98 -20.28 94.25
CA THR A 160 -24.33 -20.96 93.11
C THR A 160 -25.11 -20.75 91.83
N ILE A 161 -26.44 -20.91 91.86
CA ILE A 161 -27.28 -20.67 90.68
C ILE A 161 -27.16 -19.23 90.22
N GLN A 162 -27.21 -18.26 91.14
CA GLN A 162 -27.10 -16.83 90.80
C GLN A 162 -25.72 -16.44 90.26
N LEU A 163 -24.64 -16.94 90.87
CA LEU A 163 -23.27 -16.68 90.45
C LEU A 163 -23.00 -17.26 89.05
N ILE A 164 -23.45 -18.49 88.80
CA ILE A 164 -23.34 -19.13 87.49
C ILE A 164 -24.17 -18.37 86.45
N MET A 165 -25.39 -17.96 86.76
CA MET A 165 -26.25 -17.20 85.85
C MET A 165 -25.58 -15.88 85.42
N ILE A 166 -25.11 -15.07 86.37
CA ILE A 166 -24.45 -13.78 86.06
C ILE A 166 -23.10 -14.04 85.36
N GLY A 167 -22.37 -15.05 85.81
CA GLY A 167 -21.10 -15.47 85.20
C GLY A 167 -21.24 -15.89 83.74
N MET A 168 -22.27 -16.69 83.42
CA MET A 168 -22.56 -17.11 82.05
C MET A 168 -22.91 -15.93 81.15
N LEU A 169 -23.69 -14.95 81.65
CA LEU A 169 -23.99 -13.71 80.91
C LEU A 169 -22.73 -12.92 80.58
N LEU A 170 -21.84 -12.72 81.57
CA LEU A 170 -20.57 -12.02 81.37
C LEU A 170 -19.63 -12.76 80.41
N LEU A 171 -19.55 -14.08 80.51
CA LEU A 171 -18.74 -14.90 79.61
C LEU A 171 -19.27 -14.87 78.17
N SER A 172 -20.59 -14.93 77.99
CA SER A 172 -21.24 -14.79 76.68
C SER A 172 -20.93 -13.43 76.05
N ASN A 173 -21.07 -12.35 76.83
CA ASN A 173 -20.77 -11.00 76.38
C ASN A 173 -19.27 -10.81 76.03
N CYS A 174 -18.37 -11.30 76.89
CA CYS A 174 -16.92 -11.28 76.65
C CYS A 174 -16.54 -11.98 75.33
N LYS A 175 -17.11 -13.17 75.08
CA LYS A 175 -16.89 -13.91 73.83
C LYS A 175 -17.41 -13.15 72.61
N ASN A 176 -18.61 -12.57 72.70
CA ASN A 176 -19.20 -11.82 71.59
C ASN A 176 -18.42 -10.54 71.26
N SER A 177 -18.02 -9.77 72.27
CA SER A 177 -17.26 -8.55 72.10
C SER A 177 -15.86 -8.80 71.52
N SER A 178 -15.18 -9.86 71.96
CA SER A 178 -13.91 -10.30 71.36
C SER A 178 -14.06 -10.61 69.86
N ASN A 179 -15.13 -11.33 69.48
CA ASN A 179 -15.42 -11.65 68.09
C ASN A 179 -15.76 -10.42 67.23
N LEU A 180 -16.50 -9.45 67.78
CA LEU A 180 -16.84 -8.20 67.08
C LEU A 180 -15.60 -7.37 66.76
N LEU A 181 -14.67 -7.26 67.71
CA LEU A 181 -13.42 -6.54 67.52
C LEU A 181 -12.53 -7.17 66.43
N ILE A 182 -12.48 -8.51 66.38
CA ILE A 182 -11.79 -9.22 65.29
C ILE A 182 -12.47 -8.95 63.93
N LYS A 183 -13.81 -8.96 63.86
CA LYS A 183 -14.55 -8.68 62.62
C LYS A 183 -14.35 -7.26 62.13
N ALA A 184 -14.44 -6.26 63.02
CA ALA A 184 -14.23 -4.85 62.68
C ALA A 184 -12.83 -4.61 62.11
N TYR A 185 -11.80 -5.25 62.68
CA TYR A 185 -10.44 -5.15 62.15
C TYR A 185 -10.30 -5.74 60.75
N LYS A 186 -10.86 -6.95 60.53
CA LYS A 186 -10.86 -7.56 59.19
C LYS A 186 -11.56 -6.67 58.17
N LEU A 187 -12.68 -6.05 58.55
CA LEU A 187 -13.40 -5.12 57.70
C LEU A 187 -12.54 -3.89 57.34
N ASN A 188 -11.87 -3.29 58.31
CA ASN A 188 -11.02 -2.11 58.06
C ASN A 188 -9.84 -2.42 57.13
N ASN A 189 -9.18 -3.57 57.31
CA ASN A 189 -8.12 -4.00 56.40
C ASN A 189 -8.65 -4.28 54.99
N ASN A 190 -9.84 -4.89 54.88
CA ASN A 190 -10.46 -5.13 53.57
C ASN A 190 -10.82 -3.82 52.86
N ILE A 191 -11.33 -2.82 53.59
CA ILE A 191 -11.61 -1.48 53.05
C ILE A 191 -10.32 -0.82 52.54
N ALA A 192 -9.25 -0.85 53.33
CA ALA A 192 -7.96 -0.30 52.92
C ALA A 192 -7.42 -0.98 51.65
N SER A 193 -7.54 -2.31 51.55
CA SER A 193 -7.15 -3.06 50.34
C SER A 193 -8.04 -2.75 49.13
N ILE A 194 -9.34 -2.50 49.32
CA ILE A 194 -10.25 -2.11 48.24
C ILE A 194 -9.89 -0.72 47.72
N LEU A 195 -9.59 0.24 48.60
CA LEU A 195 -9.15 1.58 48.21
C LEU A 195 -7.83 1.54 47.42
N ASP A 196 -6.85 0.77 47.89
CA ASP A 196 -5.57 0.59 47.18
C ASP A 196 -5.77 -0.03 45.80
N ASN A 197 -6.56 -1.11 45.70
CA ASN A 197 -6.91 -1.72 44.42
C ASN A 197 -7.68 -0.77 43.50
N THR A 198 -8.56 0.08 44.05
CA THR A 198 -9.32 1.07 43.27
C THR A 198 -8.39 2.13 42.68
N ASN A 199 -7.40 2.58 43.44
CA ASN A 199 -6.38 3.53 42.97
C ASN A 199 -5.48 2.92 41.89
N ILE A 200 -5.06 1.66 42.04
CA ILE A 200 -4.29 0.96 41.00
C ILE A 200 -5.10 0.86 39.71
N LEU A 201 -6.35 0.38 39.80
CA LEU A 201 -7.24 0.25 38.65
C LEU A 201 -7.52 1.61 37.97
N ALA A 202 -7.72 2.67 38.76
CA ALA A 202 -7.94 4.01 38.21
C ALA A 202 -6.70 4.55 37.47
N ASN A 203 -5.49 4.28 37.97
CA ASN A 203 -4.26 4.63 37.26
C ASN A 203 -4.07 3.80 35.97
N GLU A 204 -4.36 2.50 36.00
CA GLU A 204 -4.33 1.64 34.80
C GLU A 204 -5.33 2.10 33.72
N VAL A 205 -6.53 2.54 34.14
CA VAL A 205 -7.54 3.13 33.25
C VAL A 205 -7.04 4.45 32.66
N ALA A 206 -6.45 5.33 33.48
CA ALA A 206 -5.88 6.59 33.01
C ALA A 206 -4.77 6.38 31.96
N GLU A 207 -3.86 5.42 32.20
CA GLU A 207 -2.82 5.06 31.22
C GLU A 207 -3.41 4.50 29.93
N SER A 208 -4.39 3.59 30.05
CA SER A 208 -5.11 3.03 28.89
C SER A 208 -5.80 4.11 28.05
N ILE A 209 -6.37 5.13 28.69
CA ILE A 209 -7.00 6.29 28.04
C ILE A 209 -5.98 7.13 27.28
N THR A 210 -4.80 7.38 27.85
CA THR A 210 -3.74 8.13 27.13
C THR A 210 -3.28 7.38 25.87
N THR A 211 -3.17 6.06 25.95
CA THR A 211 -2.84 5.19 24.82
C THR A 211 -3.96 5.14 23.79
N LEU A 212 -5.22 5.14 24.23
CA LEU A 212 -6.36 5.18 23.33
C LEU A 212 -6.47 6.53 22.60
N ASN A 213 -6.24 7.65 23.30
CA ASN A 213 -6.21 8.99 22.70
C ASN A 213 -5.11 9.14 21.64
N SER A 214 -3.91 8.61 21.90
CA SER A 214 -2.83 8.63 20.91
C SER A 214 -3.20 7.77 19.68
N SER A 215 -3.84 6.62 19.89
CA SER A 215 -4.34 5.75 18.82
C SER A 215 -5.44 6.43 17.99
N VAL A 216 -6.40 7.11 18.62
CA VAL A 216 -7.44 7.89 17.92
C VAL A 216 -6.84 9.05 17.12
N SER A 217 -5.86 9.77 17.69
CA SER A 217 -5.15 10.84 16.97
C SER A 217 -4.40 10.30 15.75
N GLN A 218 -3.76 9.14 15.88
CA GLN A 218 -3.06 8.49 14.77
C GLN A 218 -4.03 8.03 13.69
N SER A 219 -5.15 7.39 14.05
CA SER A 219 -6.18 6.98 13.11
C SER A 219 -6.77 8.16 12.34
N ASN A 220 -7.02 9.30 13.00
CA ASN A 220 -7.49 10.52 12.33
C ASN A 220 -6.49 11.04 11.29
N ARG A 221 -5.17 10.96 11.56
CA ARG A 221 -4.14 11.32 10.56
C ARG A 221 -4.16 10.36 9.38
N ALA A 222 -4.25 9.05 9.64
CA ALA A 222 -4.35 8.05 8.60
C ALA A 222 -5.60 8.26 7.73
N LEU A 223 -6.75 8.60 8.33
CA LEU A 223 -7.97 8.95 7.59
C LEU A 223 -7.76 10.17 6.68
N ALA A 224 -7.09 11.22 7.17
CA ALA A 224 -6.78 12.40 6.35
C ALA A 224 -5.87 12.06 5.15
N GLU A 225 -4.88 11.18 5.35
CA GLU A 225 -4.02 10.67 4.26
C GLU A 225 -4.83 9.86 3.24
N VAL A 226 -5.69 8.96 3.69
CA VAL A 226 -6.56 8.16 2.82
C VAL A 226 -7.52 9.07 2.04
N ASN A 227 -8.07 10.12 2.66
CA ASN A 227 -8.91 11.10 1.98
C ASN A 227 -8.16 11.83 0.85
N ASN A 228 -6.93 12.29 1.12
CA ASN A 228 -6.08 12.89 0.08
C ASN A 228 -5.77 11.91 -1.06
N PHE A 229 -5.58 10.63 -0.74
CA PHE A 229 -5.41 9.58 -1.74
C PHE A 229 -6.66 9.41 -2.61
N VAL A 230 -7.86 9.38 -2.02
CA VAL A 230 -9.13 9.32 -2.76
C VAL A 230 -9.29 10.50 -3.73
N VAL A 231 -8.99 11.72 -3.29
CA VAL A 231 -9.01 12.91 -4.16
C VAL A 231 -8.04 12.77 -5.34
N THR A 232 -6.85 12.22 -5.10
CA THR A 232 -5.84 11.96 -6.15
C THR A 232 -6.34 10.91 -7.14
N VAL A 233 -6.92 9.81 -6.65
CA VAL A 233 -7.49 8.75 -7.49
C VAL A 233 -8.66 9.28 -8.33
N ASN A 234 -9.50 10.15 -7.76
CA ASN A 234 -10.58 10.81 -8.50
C ASN A 234 -10.04 11.68 -9.64
N THR A 235 -9.03 12.52 -9.36
CA THR A 235 -8.38 13.34 -10.39
C THR A 235 -7.75 12.48 -11.50
N ASN A 236 -7.14 11.35 -11.14
CA ASN A 236 -6.58 10.42 -12.11
C ASN A 236 -7.66 9.73 -12.95
N SER A 237 -8.82 9.44 -12.37
CA SER A 237 -9.99 8.90 -13.08
C SER A 237 -10.50 9.88 -14.15
N ASP A 238 -10.62 11.17 -13.81
CA ASP A 238 -11.01 12.21 -14.77
C ASP A 238 -10.00 12.34 -15.91
N ASN A 239 -8.70 12.33 -15.58
CA ASN A 239 -7.63 12.34 -16.58
C ASN A 239 -7.68 11.11 -17.49
N MET A 240 -8.02 9.94 -16.95
CA MET A 240 -8.13 8.70 -17.71
C MET A 240 -9.28 8.77 -18.73
N ILE A 241 -10.44 9.34 -18.38
CA ILE A 241 -11.55 9.56 -19.34
C ILE A 241 -11.14 10.49 -20.48
N ASN A 242 -10.43 11.58 -20.18
CA ASN A 242 -9.94 12.49 -21.21
C ASN A 242 -8.95 11.80 -22.16
N ALA A 243 -8.04 10.98 -21.61
CA ALA A 243 -7.10 10.19 -22.40
C ALA A 243 -7.80 9.15 -23.29
N ILE A 244 -8.80 8.44 -22.76
CA ILE A 244 -9.64 7.50 -23.52
C ILE A 244 -10.34 8.22 -24.67
N SER A 245 -10.98 9.36 -24.40
CA SER A 245 -11.69 10.13 -25.44
C SER A 245 -10.76 10.66 -26.52
N SER A 246 -9.55 11.11 -26.17
CA SER A 246 -8.55 11.53 -27.14
C SER A 246 -8.09 10.36 -28.01
N THR A 247 -7.87 9.19 -27.39
CA THR A 247 -7.44 7.98 -28.10
C THR A 247 -8.52 7.48 -29.06
N ASP A 248 -9.79 7.49 -28.65
CA ASP A 248 -10.94 7.17 -29.52
C ASP A 248 -10.98 8.09 -30.75
N LYS A 249 -10.74 9.40 -30.57
CA LYS A 249 -10.68 10.34 -31.69
C LYS A 249 -9.55 9.99 -32.65
N SER A 250 -8.34 9.76 -32.13
CA SER A 250 -7.19 9.37 -32.96
C SER A 250 -7.41 8.06 -33.71
N ILE A 251 -8.07 7.07 -33.10
CA ILE A 251 -8.40 5.81 -33.78
C ILE A 251 -9.40 6.01 -34.90
N ASN A 252 -10.42 6.84 -34.72
CA ASN A 252 -11.36 7.16 -35.80
C ASN A 252 -10.67 7.90 -36.96
N GLU A 253 -9.72 8.81 -36.66
CA GLU A 253 -8.89 9.46 -37.69
C GLU A 253 -8.00 8.45 -38.43
N ILE A 254 -7.42 7.47 -37.73
CA ILE A 254 -6.64 6.39 -38.35
C ILE A 254 -7.51 5.56 -39.29
N ILE A 255 -8.71 5.16 -38.87
CA ILE A 255 -9.65 4.39 -39.72
C ILE A 255 -10.00 5.18 -40.98
N HIS A 256 -10.30 6.48 -40.84
CA HIS A 256 -10.56 7.33 -41.99
C HIS A 256 -9.38 7.44 -42.96
N ASN A 257 -8.15 7.54 -42.43
CA ASN A 257 -6.93 7.57 -43.24
C ASN A 257 -6.67 6.23 -43.93
N ILE A 258 -7.04 5.10 -43.32
CA ILE A 258 -6.98 3.77 -43.94
C ILE A 258 -7.92 3.73 -45.16
N ASP A 259 -9.18 4.15 -45.01
CA ASP A 259 -10.15 4.19 -46.12
C ASP A 259 -9.65 5.07 -47.27
N THR A 260 -9.14 6.26 -46.94
CA THR A 260 -8.56 7.18 -47.93
C THR A 260 -7.36 6.58 -48.65
N THR A 261 -6.50 5.85 -47.92
CA THR A 261 -5.33 5.19 -48.51
C THR A 261 -5.75 4.07 -49.44
N LEU A 262 -6.73 3.24 -49.06
CA LEU A 262 -7.28 2.19 -49.91
C LEU A 262 -7.87 2.75 -51.22
N GLU A 263 -8.59 3.88 -51.15
CA GLU A 263 -9.08 4.57 -52.35
C GLU A 263 -7.94 5.03 -53.25
N LYS A 264 -6.88 5.62 -52.69
CA LYS A 264 -5.69 6.04 -53.45
C LYS A 264 -4.93 4.86 -54.06
N THR A 265 -4.84 3.73 -53.36
CA THR A 265 -4.23 2.51 -53.87
C THR A 265 -5.02 1.93 -55.05
N LYS A 266 -6.35 2.07 -55.04
CA LYS A 266 -7.21 1.73 -56.20
C LYS A 266 -6.95 2.65 -57.39
N ASP A 267 -6.84 3.96 -57.18
CA ASP A 267 -6.51 4.92 -58.24
C ASP A 267 -5.15 4.58 -58.88
N ILE A 268 -4.14 4.28 -58.04
CA ILE A 268 -2.81 3.86 -58.50
C ILE A 268 -2.89 2.59 -59.34
N HIS A 269 -3.68 1.60 -58.92
CA HIS A 269 -3.85 0.36 -59.67
C HIS A 269 -4.46 0.60 -61.06
N GLU A 270 -5.49 1.46 -61.15
CA GLU A 270 -6.11 1.82 -62.43
C GLU A 270 -5.14 2.58 -63.34
N HIS A 271 -4.38 3.52 -62.79
CA HIS A 271 -3.34 4.23 -63.54
C HIS A 271 -2.25 3.27 -64.03
N ASN A 272 -1.76 2.37 -63.18
CA ASN A 272 -0.74 1.39 -63.58
C ASN A 272 -1.21 0.54 -64.77
N LYS A 273 -2.47 0.07 -64.73
CA LYS A 273 -3.08 -0.66 -65.86
C LYS A 273 -3.05 0.16 -67.17
N LYS A 274 -3.41 1.44 -67.12
CA LYS A 274 -3.36 2.33 -68.30
C LYS A 274 -1.93 2.53 -68.79
N ILE A 275 -0.95 2.67 -67.90
CA ILE A 275 0.46 2.81 -68.29
C ILE A 275 0.95 1.52 -68.94
N THR A 276 0.57 0.33 -68.44
CA THR A 276 0.89 -0.95 -69.09
C THR A 276 0.33 -1.05 -70.50
N GLU A 277 -0.92 -0.66 -70.71
CA GLU A 277 -1.53 -0.60 -72.06
C GLU A 277 -0.75 0.34 -73.00
N ILE A 278 -0.37 1.53 -72.51
CA ILE A 278 0.42 2.49 -73.29
C ILE A 278 1.81 1.94 -73.62
N THR A 279 2.51 1.35 -72.65
CA THR A 279 3.85 0.77 -72.84
C THR A 279 3.83 -0.36 -73.85
N ASN A 280 2.84 -1.26 -73.79
CA ASN A 280 2.70 -2.35 -74.76
C ASN A 280 2.47 -1.82 -76.19
N ARG A 281 1.59 -0.84 -76.34
CA ARG A 281 1.36 -0.19 -77.65
C ARG A 281 2.61 0.53 -78.16
N SER A 282 3.36 1.20 -77.29
CA SER A 282 4.61 1.85 -77.65
C SER A 282 5.67 0.83 -78.12
N ARG A 283 5.80 -0.31 -77.45
CA ARG A 283 6.68 -1.41 -77.89
C ARG A 283 6.31 -1.94 -79.27
N GLU A 284 5.02 -2.16 -79.53
CA GLU A 284 4.54 -2.59 -80.85
C GLU A 284 4.88 -1.55 -81.93
N ASN A 285 4.64 -0.27 -81.65
CA ASN A 285 4.99 0.81 -82.58
C ASN A 285 6.50 0.85 -82.86
N LEU A 286 7.36 0.73 -81.85
CA LEU A 286 8.81 0.71 -82.06
C LEU A 286 9.25 -0.50 -82.90
N SER A 287 8.67 -1.68 -82.64
CA SER A 287 8.93 -2.87 -83.45
C SER A 287 8.58 -2.65 -84.93
N ASN A 288 7.46 -1.98 -85.21
CA ASN A 288 7.07 -1.62 -86.57
C ASN A 288 8.07 -0.66 -87.22
N VAL A 289 8.52 0.37 -86.50
CA VAL A 289 9.51 1.33 -87.02
C VAL A 289 10.86 0.65 -87.30
N ILE A 290 11.31 -0.29 -86.46
CA ILE A 290 12.53 -1.08 -86.72
C ILE A 290 12.38 -1.85 -88.04
N SER A 291 11.23 -2.48 -88.26
CA SER A 291 10.95 -3.22 -89.51
C SER A 291 10.94 -2.30 -90.75
N GLU A 292 10.33 -1.12 -90.64
CA GLU A 292 10.32 -0.11 -91.71
C GLU A 292 11.73 0.39 -92.02
N LEU A 293 12.54 0.70 -91.00
CA LEU A 293 13.94 1.10 -91.18
C LEU A 293 14.79 -0.01 -91.79
N GLY A 294 14.52 -1.28 -91.47
CA GLY A 294 15.13 -2.43 -92.14
C GLY A 294 14.84 -2.43 -93.64
N THR A 295 13.58 -2.17 -94.01
CA THR A 295 13.17 -2.07 -95.42
C THR A 295 13.83 -0.90 -96.14
N ILE A 296 13.96 0.26 -95.46
CA ILE A 296 14.66 1.44 -96.00
C ILE A 296 16.14 1.12 -96.21
N LYS A 297 16.81 0.48 -95.24
CA LYS A 297 18.21 0.07 -95.34
C LYS A 297 18.45 -0.79 -96.58
N ASP A 298 17.60 -1.80 -96.81
CA ASP A 298 17.69 -2.69 -97.96
C ASP A 298 17.46 -1.93 -99.29
N SER A 299 16.50 -1.01 -99.31
CA SER A 299 16.22 -0.16 -100.47
C SER A 299 17.37 0.80 -100.80
N THR A 300 17.99 1.41 -99.78
CA THR A 300 19.17 2.27 -99.91
C THR A 300 20.37 1.48 -100.43
N ALA A 301 20.59 0.26 -99.94
CA ALA A 301 21.65 -0.63 -100.42
C ALA A 301 21.45 -0.99 -101.91
N ASN A 302 20.24 -1.40 -102.30
CA ASN A 302 19.91 -1.69 -103.70
C ASN A 302 20.05 -0.45 -104.61
N SER A 303 19.71 0.74 -104.11
CA SER A 303 19.91 2.00 -104.84
C SER A 303 21.39 2.29 -105.05
N LYS A 304 22.24 2.03 -104.04
CA LYS A 304 23.70 2.15 -104.14
C LYS A 304 24.23 1.27 -105.27
N ASP A 305 23.84 0.00 -105.28
CA ASP A 305 24.31 -0.97 -106.29
C ASP A 305 23.92 -0.55 -107.72
N LYS A 306 22.70 -0.04 -107.91
CA LYS A 306 22.25 0.48 -109.22
C LYS A 306 23.03 1.71 -109.67
N VAL A 307 23.33 2.64 -108.76
CA VAL A 307 24.10 3.85 -109.07
C VAL A 307 25.55 3.51 -109.39
N LEU A 308 26.18 2.58 -108.66
CA LEU A 308 27.52 2.09 -108.97
C LEU A 308 27.56 1.38 -110.34
N SER A 309 26.51 0.64 -110.70
CA SER A 309 26.40 0.06 -112.04
C SER A 309 26.29 1.13 -113.13
N LEU A 310 25.56 2.23 -112.88
CA LEU A 310 25.48 3.38 -113.79
C LEU A 310 26.85 4.07 -113.94
N GLU A 311 27.61 4.22 -112.86
CA GLU A 311 28.99 4.73 -112.89
C GLU A 311 29.86 3.91 -113.85
N GLU A 312 29.82 2.57 -113.70
CA GLU A 312 30.59 1.65 -114.53
C GLU A 312 30.20 1.77 -116.01
N LYS A 313 28.89 1.82 -116.31
CA LYS A 313 28.38 2.00 -117.68
C LYS A 313 28.78 3.35 -118.28
N THR A 314 28.72 4.42 -117.49
CA THR A 314 29.13 5.77 -117.92
C THR A 314 30.61 5.79 -118.29
N LYS A 315 31.46 5.15 -117.47
CA LYS A 315 32.90 4.99 -117.74
C LYS A 315 33.17 4.18 -119.01
N GLN A 316 32.40 3.12 -119.27
CA GLN A 316 32.48 2.34 -120.51
C GLN A 316 32.15 3.21 -121.75
N ILE A 317 31.12 4.06 -121.66
CA ILE A 317 30.75 4.98 -122.75
C ILE A 317 31.84 6.04 -122.95
N LEU A 318 32.40 6.61 -121.88
CA LEU A 318 33.48 7.60 -121.95
C LEU A 318 34.70 7.05 -122.70
N ASN A 319 35.06 5.79 -122.47
CA ASN A 319 36.13 5.10 -123.21
C ASN A 319 35.80 4.97 -124.70
N ALA A 320 34.55 4.63 -125.05
CA ALA A 320 34.12 4.52 -126.44
C ALA A 320 34.13 5.89 -127.15
N VAL A 321 33.68 6.95 -126.48
CA VAL A 321 33.70 8.33 -127.00
C VAL A 321 35.14 8.83 -127.21
N THR A 322 36.05 8.48 -126.29
CA THR A 322 37.48 8.79 -126.44
C THR A 322 38.08 8.11 -127.67
N LEU A 323 37.69 6.85 -127.94
CA LEU A 323 38.08 6.14 -129.16
C LEU A 323 37.52 6.82 -130.42
N ILE A 324 36.25 7.23 -130.42
CA ILE A 324 35.61 7.94 -131.54
C ILE A 324 36.33 9.25 -131.85
N ASN A 325 36.66 10.03 -130.82
CA ASN A 325 37.42 11.27 -130.98
C ASN A 325 38.80 10.99 -131.60
N GLY A 326 39.50 9.95 -131.14
CA GLY A 326 40.76 9.51 -131.76
C GLY A 326 40.61 9.10 -133.24
N ILE A 327 39.53 8.41 -133.63
CA ILE A 327 39.24 8.05 -135.02
C ILE A 327 38.96 9.29 -135.87
N ALA A 328 38.18 10.24 -135.36
CA ALA A 328 37.83 11.45 -136.09
C ALA A 328 39.02 12.42 -136.21
N GLU A 329 39.93 12.48 -135.23
CA GLU A 329 41.23 13.16 -135.36
C GLU A 329 42.11 12.51 -136.45
N GLN A 330 42.22 11.18 -136.46
CA GLN A 330 42.92 10.45 -137.53
C GLN A 330 42.30 10.69 -138.91
N THR A 331 40.97 10.73 -138.99
CA THR A 331 40.22 11.00 -140.23
C THR A 331 40.47 12.42 -140.72
N THR A 332 40.58 13.38 -139.81
CA THR A 332 40.94 14.78 -140.13
C THR A 332 42.35 14.88 -140.70
N LEU A 333 43.31 14.12 -140.16
CA LEU A 333 44.67 14.04 -140.71
C LEU A 333 44.69 13.35 -142.09
N LEU A 334 43.88 12.30 -142.26
CA LEU A 334 43.79 11.56 -143.52
C LEU A 334 43.17 12.42 -144.63
N SER A 335 42.12 13.17 -144.31
CA SER A 335 41.47 14.10 -145.24
C SER A 335 42.36 15.30 -145.57
N LEU A 336 43.14 15.81 -144.61
CA LEU A 336 44.15 16.83 -144.88
C LEU A 336 45.20 16.32 -145.87
N ASN A 337 45.71 15.09 -145.68
CA ASN A 337 46.65 14.47 -146.61
C ASN A 337 46.03 14.30 -148.02
N ALA A 338 44.75 13.92 -148.09
CA ALA A 338 44.01 13.81 -149.34
C ALA A 338 43.80 15.18 -150.02
N SER A 339 43.49 16.24 -149.27
CA SER A 339 43.38 17.62 -149.78
C SER A 339 44.72 18.11 -150.35
N ILE A 340 45.84 17.82 -149.68
CA ILE A 340 47.19 18.16 -150.16
C ILE A 340 47.47 17.47 -151.50
N GLU A 341 47.19 16.17 -151.61
CA GLU A 341 47.45 15.40 -152.84
C GLU A 341 46.49 15.82 -153.97
N ALA A 342 45.25 16.21 -153.66
CA ALA A 342 44.29 16.75 -154.62
C ALA A 342 44.75 18.12 -155.18
N VAL A 343 45.33 19.01 -154.36
CA VAL A 343 45.96 20.26 -154.81
C VAL A 343 47.16 19.96 -155.73
N ARG A 344 47.93 18.92 -155.40
CA ARG A 344 49.11 18.48 -156.16
C ARG A 344 48.77 17.94 -157.55
N ALA A 345 47.59 17.35 -157.73
CA ALA A 345 47.09 16.83 -159.00
C ALA A 345 46.50 17.89 -159.95
N GLY A 346 46.50 19.18 -159.57
CA GLY A 346 46.08 20.29 -160.43
C GLY A 346 44.60 20.23 -160.85
N GLU A 347 44.29 20.44 -162.13
CA GLU A 347 42.89 20.45 -162.60
C GLU A 347 42.18 19.09 -162.45
N SER A 348 42.91 17.98 -162.52
CA SER A 348 42.35 16.62 -162.37
C SER A 348 41.96 16.29 -160.92
N GLY A 349 42.48 17.04 -159.94
CA GLY A 349 42.24 16.83 -158.50
C GLY A 349 41.06 17.62 -157.92
N LYS A 350 40.43 18.53 -158.69
CA LYS A 350 39.37 19.43 -158.17
C LYS A 350 38.20 18.67 -157.53
N GLY A 351 37.74 17.57 -158.13
CA GLY A 351 36.67 16.73 -157.57
C GLY A 351 37.08 16.01 -156.29
N PHE A 352 38.33 15.52 -156.21
CA PHE A 352 38.87 14.90 -155.01
C PHE A 352 39.08 15.89 -153.87
N MET A 353 39.45 17.14 -154.17
CA MET A 353 39.60 18.20 -153.18
C MET A 353 38.29 18.53 -152.47
N VAL A 354 37.17 18.55 -153.22
CA VAL A 354 35.82 18.75 -152.62
C VAL A 354 35.47 17.62 -151.66
N VAL A 355 35.75 16.36 -152.05
CA VAL A 355 35.50 15.20 -151.18
C VAL A 355 36.39 15.23 -149.94
N ALA A 356 37.67 15.58 -150.08
CA ALA A 356 38.60 15.65 -148.96
C ALA A 356 38.21 16.76 -147.95
N GLU A 357 37.81 17.94 -148.42
CA GLU A 357 37.33 19.01 -147.54
C GLU A 357 36.00 18.63 -146.86
N GLU A 358 35.10 17.91 -147.54
CA GLU A 358 33.87 17.40 -146.95
C GLU A 358 34.14 16.36 -145.85
N ILE A 359 35.09 15.43 -146.08
CA ILE A 359 35.52 14.44 -145.07
C ILE A 359 36.13 15.17 -143.86
N LYS A 360 36.94 16.20 -144.07
CA LYS A 360 37.52 17.03 -143.00
C LYS A 360 36.46 17.78 -142.20
N ASN A 361 35.43 18.32 -142.84
CA ASN A 361 34.32 18.97 -142.17
C ASN A 361 33.49 17.96 -141.35
N LEU A 362 33.27 16.76 -141.89
CA LEU A 362 32.54 15.69 -141.20
C LEU A 362 33.32 15.14 -139.99
N SER A 363 34.63 14.97 -140.12
CA SER A 363 35.50 14.52 -139.03
C SER A 363 35.65 15.58 -137.94
N SER A 364 35.79 16.86 -138.30
CA SER A 364 35.78 17.98 -137.35
C SER A 364 34.44 18.07 -136.59
N SER A 365 33.32 17.89 -137.30
CA SER A 365 31.99 17.85 -136.69
C SER A 365 31.82 16.64 -135.76
N SER A 366 32.41 15.49 -136.12
CA SER A 366 32.42 14.28 -135.29
C SER A 366 33.27 14.46 -134.03
N ASN A 367 34.43 15.11 -134.11
CA ASN A 367 35.25 15.48 -132.96
C ASN A 367 34.48 16.39 -132.00
N LYS A 368 33.86 17.44 -132.53
CA LYS A 368 33.07 18.37 -131.73
C LYS A 368 31.92 17.65 -131.00
N ALA A 369 31.18 16.79 -131.72
CA ALA A 369 30.12 16.00 -131.10
C ALA A 369 30.65 15.02 -130.04
N ALA A 370 31.82 14.41 -130.27
CA ALA A 370 32.46 13.53 -129.28
C ALA A 370 32.91 14.30 -128.03
N ASP A 371 33.45 15.51 -128.18
CA ASP A 371 33.81 16.38 -127.04
C ASP A 371 32.57 16.84 -126.26
N ASP A 372 31.49 17.20 -126.94
CA ASP A 372 30.22 17.56 -126.30
C ASP A 372 29.66 16.37 -125.48
N ILE A 373 29.68 15.15 -126.04
CA ILE A 373 29.28 13.93 -125.32
C ILE A 373 30.22 13.66 -124.14
N LYS A 374 31.53 13.86 -124.30
CA LYS A 374 32.52 13.66 -123.23
C LYS A 374 32.24 14.59 -122.04
N ASN A 375 31.92 15.86 -122.29
CA ASN A 375 31.55 16.82 -121.26
C ASN A 375 30.26 16.39 -120.54
N MET A 376 29.21 15.97 -121.28
CA MET A 376 27.97 15.46 -120.69
C MET A 376 28.21 14.22 -119.80
N LEU A 377 29.10 13.30 -120.21
CA LEU A 377 29.45 12.12 -119.42
C LEU A 377 30.27 12.46 -118.16
N SER A 378 31.11 13.50 -118.23
CA SER A 378 31.80 14.04 -117.05
C SER A 378 30.79 14.57 -116.04
N ASP A 379 29.84 15.39 -116.49
CA ASP A 379 28.77 15.91 -115.63
C ASP A 379 27.96 14.77 -115.00
N ILE A 380 27.60 13.74 -115.77
CA ILE A 380 26.91 12.55 -115.26
C ILE A 380 27.74 11.84 -114.17
N THR A 381 29.06 11.72 -114.36
CA THR A 381 29.95 11.08 -113.38
C THR A 381 30.00 11.87 -112.08
N ASP A 382 30.07 13.20 -112.16
CA ASP A 382 30.04 14.08 -110.99
C ASP A 382 28.69 13.96 -110.24
N TYR A 383 27.56 13.94 -110.97
CA TYR A 383 26.24 13.69 -110.38
C TYR A 383 26.15 12.32 -109.71
N VAL A 384 26.71 11.27 -110.32
CA VAL A 384 26.74 9.92 -109.73
C VAL A 384 27.51 9.93 -108.41
N SER A 385 28.67 10.60 -108.34
CA SER A 385 29.44 10.73 -107.10
C SER A 385 28.63 11.40 -105.99
N LEU A 386 27.93 12.50 -106.31
CA LEU A 386 27.06 13.21 -105.36
C LEU A 386 25.91 12.32 -104.86
N VAL A 387 25.33 11.50 -105.74
CA VAL A 387 24.26 10.56 -105.37
C VAL A 387 24.79 9.45 -104.45
N VAL A 388 25.99 8.92 -104.70
CA VAL A 388 26.62 7.92 -103.81
C VAL A 388 26.87 8.49 -102.42
N GLU A 389 27.41 9.71 -102.32
CA GLU A 389 27.59 10.38 -101.02
C GLU A 389 26.28 10.57 -100.26
N ALA A 390 25.21 10.97 -100.96
CA ALA A 390 23.88 11.12 -100.37
C ALA A 390 23.31 9.78 -99.87
N ILE A 391 23.52 8.70 -100.62
CA ILE A 391 23.12 7.34 -100.24
C ILE A 391 23.89 6.86 -99.00
N ASP A 392 25.21 7.09 -98.93
CA ASP A 392 26.03 6.70 -97.79
C ASP A 392 25.66 7.50 -96.53
N SER A 393 25.41 8.79 -96.67
CA SER A 393 24.88 9.63 -95.58
C SER A 393 23.53 9.08 -95.08
N THR A 394 22.62 8.74 -95.99
CA THR A 394 21.31 8.15 -95.64
C THR A 394 21.45 6.83 -94.91
N SER A 395 22.34 5.94 -95.38
CA SER A 395 22.63 4.65 -94.73
C SER A 395 23.14 4.82 -93.29
N ASN A 396 24.01 5.81 -93.06
CA ASN A 396 24.50 6.13 -91.72
C ASN A 396 23.39 6.64 -90.80
N ILE A 397 22.50 7.51 -91.30
CA ILE A 397 21.34 8.01 -90.55
C ILE A 397 20.41 6.85 -90.17
N VAL A 398 20.12 5.94 -91.10
CA VAL A 398 19.28 4.76 -90.85
C VAL A 398 19.88 3.85 -89.77
N ASN A 399 21.17 3.53 -89.84
CA ASN A 399 21.83 2.72 -88.81
C ASN A 399 21.82 3.39 -87.44
N THR A 400 22.03 4.72 -87.39
CA THR A 400 21.95 5.49 -86.14
C THR A 400 20.56 5.45 -85.55
N ASN A 401 19.51 5.58 -86.37
CA ASN A 401 18.12 5.51 -85.93
C ASN A 401 17.74 4.11 -85.43
N ILE A 402 18.21 3.04 -86.07
CA ILE A 402 17.99 1.66 -85.60
C ILE A 402 18.56 1.48 -84.19
N ASN A 403 19.80 1.96 -83.94
CA ASN A 403 20.41 1.88 -82.62
C ASN A 403 19.63 2.69 -81.57
N SER A 404 19.22 3.92 -81.90
CA SER A 404 18.44 4.77 -81.00
C SER A 404 17.10 4.13 -80.62
N ILE A 405 16.40 3.54 -81.58
CA ILE A 405 15.11 2.87 -81.34
C ILE A 405 15.30 1.58 -80.54
N SER A 406 16.38 0.83 -80.78
CA SER A 406 16.73 -0.34 -79.98
C SER A 406 16.96 0.03 -78.51
N ASN A 407 17.61 1.16 -78.24
CA ASN A 407 17.78 1.66 -76.87
C ASN A 407 16.42 2.02 -76.26
N SER A 408 15.55 2.74 -77.00
CA SER A 408 14.20 3.03 -76.52
C SER A 408 13.38 1.77 -76.23
N HIS A 409 13.55 0.68 -76.99
CA HIS A 409 12.92 -0.59 -76.68
C HIS A 409 13.37 -1.13 -75.31
N SER A 410 14.67 -1.08 -75.02
CA SER A 410 15.22 -1.48 -73.71
C SER A 410 14.67 -0.61 -72.57
N ASP A 411 14.55 0.70 -72.78
CA ASP A 411 13.97 1.61 -71.77
C ASP A 411 12.51 1.23 -71.45
N PHE A 412 11.72 0.84 -72.47
CA PHE A 412 10.35 0.37 -72.26
C PHE A 412 10.26 -0.98 -71.53
N ASP A 413 11.23 -1.87 -71.71
CA ASP A 413 11.31 -3.13 -70.95
C ASP A 413 11.61 -2.89 -69.46
N GLU A 414 12.43 -1.87 -69.15
CA GLU A 414 12.65 -1.43 -67.77
C GLU A 414 11.38 -0.82 -67.17
N VAL A 415 10.69 0.06 -67.91
CA VAL A 415 9.40 0.64 -67.49
C VAL A 415 8.37 -0.45 -67.19
N PHE A 416 8.29 -1.50 -68.02
CA PHE A 416 7.38 -2.63 -67.79
C PHE A 416 7.73 -3.40 -66.50
N SER A 417 9.02 -3.60 -66.24
CA SER A 417 9.48 -4.26 -65.00
C SER A 417 9.11 -3.44 -63.76
N MET A 418 9.28 -2.11 -63.82
CA MET A 418 8.86 -1.18 -62.75
C MET A 418 7.35 -1.19 -62.53
N GLN A 419 6.54 -1.31 -63.59
CA GLN A 419 5.08 -1.41 -63.47
C GLN A 419 4.63 -2.67 -62.73
N ASN A 420 5.25 -3.82 -63.02
CA ASN A 420 4.94 -5.07 -62.32
C ASN A 420 5.29 -4.96 -60.82
N ALA A 421 6.46 -4.43 -60.49
CA ALA A 421 6.83 -4.17 -59.09
C ALA A 421 5.84 -3.24 -58.38
N MET A 422 5.31 -2.24 -59.10
CA MET A 422 4.28 -1.34 -58.56
C MET A 422 2.96 -2.07 -58.26
N VAL A 423 2.58 -3.08 -59.05
CA VAL A 423 1.41 -3.93 -58.74
C VAL A 423 1.62 -4.67 -57.42
N ASP A 424 2.80 -5.25 -57.21
CA ASP A 424 3.14 -5.97 -55.99
C ASP A 424 3.11 -5.02 -54.78
N HIS A 425 3.69 -3.82 -54.90
CA HIS A 425 3.65 -2.82 -53.82
C HIS A 425 2.22 -2.36 -53.46
N VAL A 426 1.34 -2.20 -54.45
CA VAL A 426 -0.08 -1.89 -54.22
C VAL A 426 -0.75 -3.02 -53.42
N GLN A 427 -0.42 -4.28 -53.72
CA GLN A 427 -0.95 -5.43 -52.99
C GLN A 427 -0.45 -5.50 -51.55
N ASP A 428 0.83 -5.20 -51.32
CA ASP A 428 1.41 -5.11 -49.98
C ASP A 428 0.75 -4.00 -49.15
N ILE A 429 0.52 -2.82 -49.75
CA ILE A 429 -0.20 -1.71 -49.09
C ILE A 429 -1.61 -2.16 -48.68
N ASN A 430 -2.35 -2.82 -49.56
CA ASN A 430 -3.69 -3.30 -49.23
C ASN A 430 -3.68 -4.30 -48.06
N SER A 431 -2.71 -5.21 -48.03
CA SER A 431 -2.52 -6.16 -46.92
C SER A 431 -2.24 -5.43 -45.60
N LEU A 432 -1.31 -4.47 -45.60
CA LEU A 432 -0.99 -3.65 -44.44
C LEU A 432 -2.19 -2.84 -43.94
N MET A 433 -2.98 -2.26 -44.84
CA MET A 433 -4.21 -1.53 -44.50
C MET A 433 -5.24 -2.45 -43.80
N SER A 434 -5.39 -3.69 -44.26
CA SER A 434 -6.27 -4.68 -43.61
C SER A 434 -5.81 -5.02 -42.18
N ILE A 435 -4.49 -5.14 -41.96
CA ILE A 435 -3.92 -5.39 -40.64
C ILE A 435 -4.17 -4.18 -39.73
N LEU A 436 -3.91 -2.96 -40.22
CA LEU A 436 -4.13 -1.73 -39.47
C LEU A 436 -5.60 -1.55 -39.08
N ASN A 437 -6.54 -1.92 -39.96
CA ASN A 437 -7.96 -1.85 -39.65
C ASN A 437 -8.34 -2.78 -38.49
N THR A 438 -7.83 -4.02 -38.51
CA THR A 438 -8.03 -5.01 -37.44
C THR A 438 -7.41 -4.55 -36.11
N GLN A 439 -6.24 -3.91 -36.17
CA GLN A 439 -5.61 -3.31 -34.99
C GLN A 439 -6.42 -2.13 -34.45
N GLY A 440 -6.97 -1.29 -35.34
CA GLY A 440 -7.87 -0.20 -34.98
C GLY A 440 -9.10 -0.69 -34.21
N ASP A 441 -9.74 -1.75 -34.68
CA ASP A 441 -10.87 -2.40 -33.99
C ASP A 441 -10.49 -2.95 -32.61
N THR A 442 -9.31 -3.56 -32.50
CA THR A 442 -8.79 -4.08 -31.23
C THR A 442 -8.57 -2.95 -30.22
N ILE A 443 -7.95 -1.85 -30.65
CA ILE A 443 -7.73 -0.68 -29.78
C ILE A 443 -9.07 -0.09 -29.34
N LYS A 444 -10.05 0.01 -30.25
CA LYS A 444 -11.41 0.48 -29.93
C LYS A 444 -12.09 -0.39 -28.88
N SER A 445 -11.93 -1.71 -28.96
CA SER A 445 -12.41 -2.64 -27.94
C SER A 445 -11.75 -2.38 -26.58
N ASN A 446 -10.42 -2.22 -26.56
CA ASN A 446 -9.67 -1.92 -25.33
C ASN A 446 -10.08 -0.58 -24.71
N MET A 447 -10.38 0.45 -25.52
CA MET A 447 -10.89 1.73 -25.02
C MET A 447 -12.27 1.59 -24.35
N ASN A 448 -13.16 0.76 -24.91
CA ASN A 448 -14.45 0.47 -24.29
C ASN A 448 -14.31 -0.28 -22.95
N GLU A 449 -13.35 -1.20 -22.87
CA GLU A 449 -13.03 -1.90 -21.62
C GLU A 449 -12.47 -0.93 -20.57
N LEU A 450 -11.51 -0.07 -20.94
CA LEU A 450 -10.96 0.96 -20.05
C LEU A 450 -12.04 1.94 -19.56
N LYS A 451 -13.00 2.30 -20.42
CA LYS A 451 -14.14 3.13 -20.03
C LYS A 451 -15.01 2.44 -18.98
N SER A 452 -15.21 1.14 -19.11
CA SER A 452 -15.96 0.33 -18.14
C SER A 452 -15.21 0.20 -16.81
N ILE A 453 -13.89 -0.01 -16.87
CA ILE A 453 -13.01 -0.01 -15.69
C ILE A 453 -13.07 1.35 -14.99
N ASN A 454 -12.95 2.47 -15.72
CA ASN A 454 -13.02 3.81 -15.14
C ASN A 454 -14.36 4.05 -14.43
N LYS A 455 -15.46 3.60 -15.03
CA LYS A 455 -16.79 3.68 -14.40
C LYS A 455 -16.82 2.91 -13.08
N SER A 456 -16.23 1.71 -13.03
CA SER A 456 -16.11 0.95 -11.79
C SER A 456 -15.22 1.65 -10.77
N THR A 457 -14.12 2.28 -11.20
CA THR A 457 -13.24 3.06 -10.33
C THR A 457 -13.99 4.22 -9.68
N ASN A 458 -14.84 4.94 -10.43
CA ASN A 458 -15.68 6.01 -9.88
C ASN A 458 -16.65 5.50 -8.82
N LEU A 459 -17.31 4.36 -9.05
CA LEU A 459 -18.17 3.75 -8.02
C LEU A 459 -17.38 3.38 -6.75
N SER A 460 -16.15 2.90 -6.90
CA SER A 460 -15.26 2.61 -5.76
C SER A 460 -14.85 3.89 -5.03
N ILE A 461 -14.57 4.99 -5.74
CA ILE A 461 -14.29 6.30 -5.15
C ILE A 461 -15.48 6.79 -4.32
N ASP A 462 -16.71 6.70 -4.86
CA ASP A 462 -17.93 7.11 -4.15
C ASP A 462 -18.11 6.29 -2.86
N THR A 463 -17.93 4.98 -2.95
CA THR A 463 -18.01 4.06 -1.80
C THR A 463 -16.94 4.39 -0.75
N MET A 464 -15.71 4.66 -1.18
CA MET A 464 -14.61 4.96 -0.29
C MET A 464 -14.80 6.31 0.41
N THR A 465 -15.36 7.29 -0.29
CA THR A 465 -15.73 8.60 0.28
C THR A 465 -16.79 8.42 1.37
N SER A 466 -17.85 7.65 1.11
CA SER A 466 -18.88 7.34 2.11
C SER A 466 -18.31 6.65 3.35
N ASN A 467 -17.43 5.65 3.17
CA ASN A 467 -16.81 4.94 4.29
C ASN A 467 -15.88 5.86 5.10
N LEU A 468 -15.20 6.81 4.45
CA LEU A 468 -14.35 7.79 5.13
C LEU A 468 -15.18 8.74 5.99
N GLU A 469 -16.33 9.20 5.49
CA GLU A 469 -17.27 10.03 6.26
C GLU A 469 -17.80 9.30 7.50
N GLU A 470 -18.17 8.02 7.34
CA GLU A 470 -18.63 7.17 8.45
C GLU A 470 -17.53 6.95 9.51
N LEU A 471 -16.33 6.54 9.08
CA LEU A 471 -15.19 6.34 9.98
C LEU A 471 -14.81 7.62 10.71
N GLN A 472 -14.85 8.77 10.05
CA GLN A 472 -14.57 10.06 10.68
C GLN A 472 -15.61 10.38 11.77
N GLY A 473 -16.87 10.03 11.55
CA GLY A 473 -17.94 10.08 12.57
C GLY A 473 -17.63 9.17 13.76
N GLU A 474 -17.33 7.89 13.51
CA GLU A 474 -17.02 6.91 14.56
C GLU A 474 -15.82 7.34 15.43
N PHE A 475 -14.72 7.79 14.82
CA PHE A 475 -13.55 8.24 15.58
C PHE A 475 -13.81 9.52 16.39
N THR A 476 -14.73 10.38 15.93
CA THR A 476 -15.18 11.54 16.69
C THR A 476 -15.97 11.10 17.93
N GLU A 477 -16.86 10.11 17.79
CA GLU A 477 -17.61 9.55 18.91
C GLU A 477 -16.70 8.83 19.92
N ILE A 478 -15.73 8.05 19.44
CA ILE A 478 -14.72 7.41 20.30
C ILE A 478 -13.95 8.48 21.08
N ALA A 479 -13.51 9.56 20.45
CA ALA A 479 -12.82 10.65 21.15
C ALA A 479 -13.68 11.23 22.29
N MET A 480 -14.98 11.45 22.06
CA MET A 480 -15.91 11.92 23.09
C MET A 480 -16.08 10.92 24.25
N GLN A 481 -16.15 9.63 23.96
CA GLN A 481 -16.24 8.58 24.98
C GLN A 481 -14.95 8.50 25.81
N VAL A 482 -13.79 8.60 25.17
CA VAL A 482 -12.48 8.60 25.84
C VAL A 482 -12.37 9.76 26.83
N ASP A 483 -12.79 10.97 26.44
CA ASP A 483 -12.83 12.13 27.34
C ASP A 483 -13.79 11.93 28.52
N THR A 484 -14.92 11.25 28.29
CA THR A 484 -15.88 10.93 29.35
C THR A 484 -15.28 9.95 30.36
N ILE A 485 -14.65 8.86 29.90
CA ILE A 485 -14.00 7.88 30.77
C ILE A 485 -12.83 8.53 31.52
N LYS A 486 -12.10 9.45 30.88
CA LYS A 486 -11.02 10.21 31.52
C LYS A 486 -11.52 11.00 32.72
N ASN A 487 -12.60 11.76 32.54
CA ASN A 487 -13.21 12.53 33.63
C ASN A 487 -13.68 11.63 34.79
N VAL A 488 -14.21 10.44 34.50
CA VAL A 488 -14.60 9.46 35.53
C VAL A 488 -13.38 8.92 36.27
N SER A 489 -12.31 8.56 35.55
CA SER A 489 -11.07 8.08 36.12
C SER A 489 -10.40 9.12 37.01
N ASP A 490 -10.32 10.37 36.54
CA ASP A 490 -9.73 11.49 37.29
C ASP A 490 -10.53 11.77 38.58
N ASN A 491 -11.86 11.62 38.55
CA ASN A 491 -12.69 11.72 39.76
C ASN A 491 -12.47 10.57 40.75
N LEU A 492 -12.12 9.36 40.29
CA LEU A 492 -11.81 8.24 41.17
C LEU A 492 -10.45 8.42 41.87
N VAL A 493 -9.47 9.01 41.17
CA VAL A 493 -8.12 9.25 41.72
C VAL A 493 -8.08 10.46 42.67
N ASN A 494 -8.86 11.51 42.40
CA ASN A 494 -8.79 12.79 43.15
C ASN A 494 -9.79 12.92 44.32
N ASN A 495 -10.55 11.87 44.66
CA ASN A 495 -11.37 11.85 45.87
C ASN A 495 -10.52 11.43 47.09
N GLU A 496 -9.67 12.33 47.56
CA GLU A 496 -9.10 12.31 48.93
C GLU A 496 -9.96 13.14 49.90
#